data_AF-X1BNZ5-F1
#
_entry.id   AF-X1BNZ5-F1
#
_cell.length_a   1.000
_cell.length_b   1.000
_cell.length_c   1.000
_cell.angle_alpha   90.00
_cell.angle_beta   90.00
_cell.angle_gamma   90.00
#
_symmetry.space_group_name_H-M   'P 1'
#
loop_
_entity.id
_entity.type
_entity.pdbx_description
1 polymer ?
#
loop_
_entity_poly.entity_id
_entity_poly.type
_entity_poly.pdbx_seq_one_letter_code
_entity_poly.pdbx_strand_id
1 'polypeptide(L)'
;MNHLIKQLVADIAKNENDFHRYHSLKDNDGWKMHLHYLEKLRLLMSVDMLSEEFTKLSSEDKDIRQRTYAGVNIVLNFLVNPFERLEKKAKFKAVEKNQQELNTPFKPHKGATFGQT
;
A
#
# COMPACT_ATOMS: atom_id res chain seq x y z
N MET A 1 25.94 -22.72 0.89
CA MET A 1 25.20 -21.44 0.78
C MET A 1 23.91 -21.70 -0.01
N ASN A 2 22.75 -21.51 0.61
CA ASN A 2 21.46 -22.06 0.18
C ASN A 2 20.91 -21.35 -1.08
N HIS A 3 20.32 -22.10 -2.02
CA HIS A 3 19.81 -21.55 -3.30
C HIS A 3 18.78 -20.43 -3.08
N LEU A 4 17.93 -20.60 -2.06
CA LEU A 4 16.97 -19.60 -1.57
C LEU A 4 17.61 -18.28 -1.16
N ILE A 5 18.79 -18.30 -0.54
CA ILE A 5 19.48 -17.08 -0.08
C ILE A 5 20.01 -16.29 -1.28
N LYS A 6 20.52 -16.97 -2.32
CA LYS A 6 20.98 -16.30 -3.55
C LYS A 6 19.83 -15.64 -4.30
N GLN A 7 18.67 -16.30 -4.34
CA GLN A 7 17.48 -15.79 -5.01
C GLN A 7 16.92 -14.56 -4.28
N LEU A 8 16.87 -14.61 -2.95
CA LEU A 8 16.44 -13.48 -2.12
C LEU A 8 17.35 -12.25 -2.31
N VAL A 9 18.67 -12.46 -2.37
CA VAL A 9 19.65 -11.38 -2.60
C VAL A 9 19.48 -10.76 -4.00
N ALA A 10 19.23 -11.58 -5.02
CA ALA A 10 18.98 -11.09 -6.39
C ALA A 10 17.69 -10.26 -6.47
N ASP A 11 16.62 -10.70 -5.80
CA ASP A 11 15.35 -9.98 -5.76
C ASP A 11 15.46 -8.65 -5.01
N ILE A 12 16.25 -8.59 -3.93
CA ILE A 12 16.55 -7.34 -3.20
C ILE A 12 17.31 -6.36 -4.09
N ALA A 13 18.39 -6.80 -4.74
CA ALA A 13 19.18 -5.94 -5.61
C ALA A 13 18.40 -5.44 -6.84
N LYS A 14 17.46 -6.25 -7.35
CA LYS A 14 16.55 -5.83 -8.42
C LYS A 14 15.58 -4.74 -7.96
N ASN A 15 14.97 -4.92 -6.80
CA ASN A 15 14.04 -3.94 -6.23
C ASN A 15 14.73 -2.60 -5.89
N GLU A 16 15.97 -2.64 -5.39
CA GLU A 16 16.78 -1.43 -5.14
C GLU A 16 17.08 -0.66 -6.42
N ASN A 17 17.44 -1.36 -7.50
CA ASN A 17 17.65 -0.74 -8.81
C ASN A 17 16.36 -0.13 -9.38
N ASP A 18 15.23 -0.84 -9.27
CA ASP A 18 13.93 -0.32 -9.70
C ASP A 18 13.52 0.92 -8.87
N PHE A 19 13.87 0.96 -7.58
CA PHE A 19 13.65 2.10 -6.69
C PHE A 19 14.49 3.33 -7.06
N HIS A 20 15.80 3.16 -7.30
CA HIS A 20 16.67 4.24 -7.76
C HIS A 20 16.26 4.77 -9.15
N ARG A 21 15.83 3.86 -10.04
CA ARG A 21 15.34 4.24 -11.36
C ARG A 21 14.03 5.02 -11.29
N TYR A 22 13.11 4.64 -10.40
CA TYR A 22 11.90 5.42 -10.16
C TYR A 22 12.21 6.80 -9.57
N HIS A 23 13.14 6.89 -8.60
CA HIS A 23 13.53 8.19 -8.04
C HIS A 23 14.17 9.11 -9.07
N SER A 24 15.05 8.59 -9.92
CA SER A 24 15.63 9.38 -11.02
C SER A 24 14.60 9.76 -12.09
N LEU A 25 13.60 8.91 -12.33
CA LEU A 25 12.45 9.25 -13.18
C LEU A 25 11.56 10.32 -12.54
N LYS A 26 11.35 10.33 -11.22
CA LYS A 26 10.50 11.32 -10.54
C LYS A 26 10.97 12.76 -10.82
N ASP A 27 12.28 12.94 -10.91
CA ASP A 27 12.90 14.26 -11.08
C ASP A 27 13.02 14.67 -12.56
N ASN A 28 12.69 13.75 -13.50
CA ASN A 28 12.58 14.03 -14.93
C ASN A 28 11.32 14.86 -15.23
N ASP A 29 11.47 15.94 -15.99
CA ASP A 29 10.37 16.88 -16.26
C ASP A 29 9.22 16.26 -17.08
N GLY A 30 9.52 15.33 -18.00
CA GLY A 30 8.50 14.58 -18.72
C GLY A 30 7.66 13.72 -17.78
N TRP A 31 8.30 13.07 -16.81
CA TRP A 31 7.60 12.29 -15.81
C TRP A 31 6.79 13.16 -14.83
N LYS A 32 7.31 14.33 -14.42
CA LYS A 32 6.54 15.30 -13.61
C LYS A 32 5.26 15.74 -14.32
N MET A 33 5.34 15.97 -15.64
CA MET A 33 4.17 16.29 -16.44
C MET A 33 3.14 15.14 -16.44
N HIS A 34 3.60 13.90 -16.60
CA HIS A 34 2.72 12.72 -16.50
C HIS A 34 2.09 12.59 -15.11
N LEU A 35 2.86 12.76 -14.03
CA LEU A 35 2.34 12.75 -12.66
C LEU A 35 1.25 13.81 -12.48
N HIS A 36 1.46 15.02 -12.98
CA HIS A 36 0.45 16.09 -12.94
C HIS A 36 -0.86 15.68 -13.64
N TYR A 37 -0.79 15.05 -14.80
CA TYR A 37 -1.99 14.57 -15.49
C TYR A 37 -2.71 13.45 -14.72
N LEU A 38 -1.96 12.51 -14.13
CA LEU A 38 -2.54 11.43 -13.32
C LEU A 38 -3.25 11.99 -12.08
N GLU A 39 -2.66 12.98 -11.40
CA GLU A 39 -3.28 13.67 -10.28
C GLU A 39 -4.52 14.48 -10.70
N LYS A 40 -4.45 15.17 -11.84
CA LYS A 40 -5.58 15.90 -12.40
C LYS A 40 -6.75 14.97 -12.72
N LEU A 41 -6.49 13.78 -13.27
CA LEU A 41 -7.54 12.78 -13.50
C LEU A 41 -8.22 12.35 -12.20
N ARG A 42 -7.45 12.11 -11.13
CA ARG A 42 -8.03 11.78 -9.80
C ARG A 42 -8.92 12.90 -9.29
N LEU A 43 -8.46 14.15 -9.41
CA LEU A 43 -9.25 15.32 -9.00
C LEU A 43 -10.55 15.43 -9.80
N LEU A 44 -10.50 15.27 -11.12
CA LEU A 44 -11.69 15.32 -11.98
C LEU A 44 -12.70 14.24 -11.62
N MET A 45 -12.26 13.03 -11.28
CA MET A 45 -13.16 11.96 -10.82
C MET A 45 -13.83 12.33 -9.49
N SER A 46 -13.09 12.93 -8.54
CA SER A 46 -13.67 13.43 -7.29
C SER A 46 -14.66 14.56 -7.53
N VAL A 47 -14.36 15.48 -8.45
CA VAL A 47 -15.28 16.56 -8.82
C VAL A 47 -16.55 16.01 -9.49
N ASP A 48 -16.44 15.02 -10.39
CA ASP A 48 -17.62 14.36 -10.98
C ASP A 48 -18.49 13.74 -9.88
N MET A 49 -17.91 13.01 -8.92
CA MET A 49 -18.67 12.41 -7.81
C MET A 49 -19.39 13.43 -6.92
N LEU A 50 -18.92 14.69 -6.90
CA LEU A 50 -19.52 15.79 -6.14
C LEU A 50 -20.45 16.66 -7.01
N SER A 51 -20.56 16.36 -8.30
CA SER A 51 -21.35 17.15 -9.25
C SER A 51 -22.85 16.92 -9.07
N GLU A 52 -23.64 17.91 -9.49
CA GLU A 52 -25.10 17.82 -9.49
C GLU A 52 -25.56 16.69 -10.43
N GLU A 53 -24.91 16.54 -11.58
CA GLU A 53 -25.14 15.48 -12.55
C GLU A 53 -25.03 14.10 -11.92
N PHE A 54 -24.00 13.88 -11.10
CA PHE A 54 -23.83 12.62 -10.37
C PHE A 54 -24.93 12.39 -9.34
N THR A 55 -25.38 13.44 -8.63
CA THR A 55 -26.47 13.30 -7.65
C THR A 55 -27.81 12.92 -8.29
N LYS A 56 -28.03 13.30 -9.55
CA LYS A 56 -29.24 12.99 -10.33
C LYS A 56 -29.26 11.58 -10.91
N LEU A 57 -28.14 10.86 -10.88
CA LEU A 57 -28.06 9.47 -11.33
C LEU A 57 -28.92 8.54 -10.47
N SER A 58 -29.36 7.44 -11.09
CA SER A 58 -29.98 6.34 -10.37
C SER A 58 -29.01 5.74 -9.33
N SER A 59 -29.55 5.05 -8.32
CA SER A 59 -28.70 4.38 -7.32
C SER A 59 -27.78 3.33 -7.95
N GLU A 60 -28.24 2.63 -8.99
CA GLU A 60 -27.45 1.63 -9.72
C GLU A 60 -26.29 2.28 -10.48
N ASP A 61 -26.55 3.37 -11.20
CA ASP A 61 -25.51 4.08 -11.95
C ASP A 61 -24.46 4.71 -11.03
N LYS A 62 -24.87 5.21 -9.86
CA LYS A 62 -23.96 5.71 -8.83
C LYS A 62 -23.01 4.62 -8.35
N ASP A 63 -23.54 3.44 -8.04
CA ASP A 63 -22.75 2.31 -7.57
C ASP A 63 -21.79 1.78 -8.66
N ILE A 64 -22.24 1.72 -9.92
CA ILE A 64 -21.37 1.40 -11.06
C ILE A 64 -20.23 2.40 -11.17
N ARG A 65 -20.53 3.71 -11.23
CA ARG A 65 -19.50 4.75 -11.35
C ARG A 65 -18.53 4.76 -10.17
N GLN A 66 -19.03 4.61 -8.94
CA GLN A 66 -18.18 4.57 -7.75
C GLN A 66 -17.21 3.38 -7.79
N ARG A 67 -17.67 2.20 -8.19
CA ARG A 67 -16.80 1.03 -8.34
C ARG A 67 -15.78 1.20 -9.45
N THR A 68 -16.18 1.77 -10.59
CA THR A 68 -15.25 2.12 -11.67
C THR A 68 -14.18 3.09 -11.18
N TYR A 69 -14.57 4.16 -10.49
CA TYR A 69 -13.64 5.15 -9.95
C TYR A 69 -12.73 4.57 -8.88
N ALA A 70 -13.23 3.70 -8.01
CA ALA A 70 -12.39 2.98 -7.05
C ALA A 70 -11.33 2.13 -7.76
N GLY A 71 -11.71 1.39 -8.81
CA GLY A 71 -10.79 0.59 -9.61
C GLY A 71 -9.71 1.44 -10.30
N VAL A 72 -10.12 2.53 -10.95
CA VAL A 72 -9.19 3.47 -11.60
C VAL A 72 -8.25 4.11 -10.59
N ASN A 73 -8.75 4.51 -9.42
CA ASN A 73 -7.94 5.12 -8.37
C ASN A 73 -6.86 4.15 -7.83
N ILE A 74 -7.11 2.83 -7.81
CA ILE A 74 -6.08 1.83 -7.47
C ILE A 74 -4.93 1.87 -8.49
N VAL A 75 -5.24 1.93 -9.78
CA VAL A 75 -4.24 2.00 -10.85
C VAL A 75 -3.48 3.31 -10.80
N LEU A 76 -4.18 4.44 -10.65
CA LEU A 76 -3.56 5.76 -10.56
C LEU A 76 -2.64 5.88 -9.33
N ASN A 77 -3.03 5.35 -8.19
CA ASN A 77 -2.16 5.32 -7.00
C ASN A 77 -0.87 4.53 -7.25
N PHE A 78 -0.96 3.39 -7.96
CA PHE A 78 0.24 2.63 -8.33
C PHE A 78 1.14 3.40 -9.30
N LEU A 79 0.57 4.09 -10.29
CA LEU A 79 1.37 4.87 -11.25
C LEU A 79 2.03 6.09 -10.62
N VAL A 80 1.32 6.76 -9.70
CA VAL A 80 1.86 7.92 -8.97
C VAL A 80 2.93 7.48 -7.99
N ASN A 81 2.69 6.42 -7.21
CA ASN A 81 3.65 5.88 -6.26
C ASN A 81 3.57 4.34 -6.19
N PRO A 82 4.36 3.62 -6.99
CA PRO A 82 4.31 2.16 -7.05
C PRO A 82 4.79 1.51 -5.75
N PHE A 83 5.63 2.20 -4.98
CA PHE A 83 6.22 1.69 -3.73
C PHE A 83 5.33 1.94 -2.50
N GLU A 84 4.37 2.86 -2.56
CA GLU A 84 3.43 3.10 -1.45
C GLU A 84 2.69 1.81 -1.06
N ARG A 85 2.36 0.96 -2.04
CA ARG A 85 1.72 -0.34 -1.79
C ARG A 85 2.62 -1.31 -1.04
N LEU A 86 3.91 -1.32 -1.35
CA LEU A 86 4.90 -2.17 -0.68
C LEU A 86 5.13 -1.68 0.75
N GLU A 87 5.23 -0.36 0.96
CA GLU A 87 5.34 0.24 2.29
C GLU A 87 4.09 -0.03 3.14
N LYS A 88 2.89 0.17 2.58
CA LYS A 88 1.62 -0.15 3.28
C LYS A 88 1.57 -1.62 3.65
N LYS A 89 1.92 -2.53 2.73
CA LYS A 89 1.94 -3.98 3.00
C LYS A 89 2.96 -4.36 4.08
N ALA A 90 4.13 -3.73 4.11
CA ALA A 90 5.12 -3.93 5.16
C ALA A 90 4.60 -3.45 6.54
N LYS A 91 3.93 -2.30 6.59
CA LYS A 91 3.29 -1.77 7.80
C LYS A 91 2.19 -2.69 8.33
N PHE A 92 1.33 -3.23 7.46
CA PHE A 92 0.28 -4.17 7.88
C PHE A 92 0.86 -5.48 8.44
N LYS A 93 1.90 -6.05 7.81
CA LYS A 93 2.59 -7.24 8.35
C LYS A 93 3.22 -7.01 9.72
N ALA A 94 3.77 -5.82 9.96
CA ALA A 94 4.32 -5.46 11.27
C ALA A 94 3.23 -5.38 12.34
N VAL A 95 2.05 -4.86 12.00
CA VAL A 95 0.89 -4.80 12.90
C VAL A 95 0.33 -6.19 13.20
N GLU A 96 0.19 -7.05 12.19
CA GLU A 96 -0.25 -8.45 12.39
C GLU A 96 0.69 -9.24 13.29
N LYS A 97 2.01 -9.06 13.13
CA LYS A 97 3.02 -9.69 13.99
C LYS A 97 2.91 -9.21 15.43
N ASN A 98 2.75 -7.90 15.65
CA ASN A 98 2.57 -7.34 16.99
C ASN A 98 1.26 -7.81 17.65
N GLN A 99 0.18 -8.01 16.88
CA GLN A 99 -1.08 -8.55 17.40
C GLN A 99 -0.99 -10.04 17.75
N GLN A 100 -0.17 -10.82 17.05
CA GLN A 100 0.09 -12.23 17.43
C GLN A 100 0.89 -12.33 18.73
N GLU A 101 1.86 -11.43 18.95
CA GLU A 101 2.64 -11.36 20.20
C GLU A 101 1.81 -10.90 21.41
N LEU A 102 0.79 -10.06 21.19
CA LEU A 102 -0.19 -9.67 22.22
C LEU A 102 -1.22 -10.76 22.56
N ASN A 103 -1.43 -11.74 21.67
CA ASN A 103 -2.38 -12.85 21.85
C ASN A 103 -1.72 -14.17 22.28
N THR A 104 -0.41 -14.20 22.54
CA THR A 104 0.22 -15.36 23.16
C THR A 104 -0.26 -15.51 24.61
N PRO A 105 -0.86 -16.65 25.00
CA PRO A 105 -1.31 -16.84 26.37
C PRO A 105 -0.10 -16.80 27.30
N PHE A 106 -0.19 -15.98 28.35
CA PHE A 106 0.82 -15.87 29.41
C PHE A 106 1.14 -17.28 29.91
N LYS A 107 2.37 -17.76 29.68
CA LYS A 107 2.87 -18.97 30.34
C LYS A 107 3.27 -18.57 31.76
N PRO A 108 2.61 -19.08 32.82
CA PRO A 108 3.06 -18.82 34.17
C PRO A 108 4.45 -19.43 34.34
N HIS A 109 5.43 -18.60 34.76
CA HIS A 109 6.76 -19.05 35.12
C HIS A 109 6.64 -20.04 36.30
N LYS A 110 6.93 -21.32 36.05
CA LYS A 110 7.14 -22.29 37.12
C LYS A 110 8.45 -21.96 37.82
N GLY A 111 8.39 -21.61 39.10
CA GLY A 111 9.56 -21.58 39.97
C GLY A 111 9.73 -20.32 40.82
N ALA A 112 8.70 -19.90 41.55
CA ALA A 112 8.92 -19.15 42.79
C ALA A 112 8.65 -20.12 43.96
N THR A 113 9.68 -20.86 44.37
CA THR A 113 9.68 -21.57 45.65
C THR A 113 9.72 -20.51 46.75
N PHE A 114 8.57 -20.23 47.36
CA PHE A 114 8.51 -19.56 48.65
C PHE A 114 9.00 -20.56 49.70
N GLY A 115 10.16 -20.27 50.29
CA GLY A 115 10.61 -20.96 51.50
C GLY A 115 9.58 -20.76 52.60
N GLN A 116 9.03 -21.86 53.10
CA GLN A 116 8.24 -21.87 54.32
C GLN A 116 9.18 -22.02 55.50
N THR A 117 9.05 -21.08 56.43
CA THR A 117 9.56 -21.09 57.80
C THR A 117 9.15 -22.32 58.59
#